data_AF-A0A7Z9Q755-F1
#
_entry.id   AF-A0A7Z9Q755-F1
#
_cell.length_a   1.000
_cell.length_b   1.000
_cell.length_c   1.000
_cell.angle_alpha   90.00
_cell.angle_beta   90.00
_cell.angle_gamma   90.00
#
_symmetry.space_group_name_H-M   'P 1'
#
loop_
_entity.id
_entity.type
_entity.pdbx_description
1 polymer ?
#
loop_
_entity_poly.entity_id
_entity_poly.type
_entity_poly.pdbx_seq_one_letter_code
_entity_poly.pdbx_strand_id
1 'polypeptide(L)'
;MKRFNFLFALAVLIIFTASVLSGIENINPPVIVGLLLFGVLMFSLVGMADTEVVNYMRQRFGKNLLSALVPLSGLYILTIGYLAMLDQLTIRQIIIPLIYLFLPALLLWWDRQTPQHINWRNLIAILVVWFFIELGLVPAASIPPDKGVSFFLLIALNGIIYSFLVIRGLDSMGYRLRPNVEDWKYACLYLGLFIAFFAVPIGFLTSFIGQTTDWQPLWQFPIILLGIFLFTGLPEE
;
A
#
# COMPACT_ATOMS: atom_id res chain seq x y z
N MET A 1 21.52 -1.40 -2.49
CA MET A 1 20.19 -0.83 -2.23
C MET A 1 19.20 -1.09 -3.36
N LYS A 2 19.43 -0.61 -4.59
CA LYS A 2 18.57 -0.92 -5.77
C LYS A 2 18.22 -2.41 -5.93
N ARG A 3 19.23 -3.28 -5.77
CA ARG A 3 19.04 -4.74 -5.85
C ARG A 3 18.11 -5.27 -4.76
N PHE A 4 18.16 -4.74 -3.54
CA PHE A 4 17.31 -5.22 -2.45
C PHE A 4 15.84 -4.85 -2.69
N ASN A 5 15.52 -3.58 -2.94
CA ASN A 5 14.15 -3.15 -3.19
C ASN A 5 13.53 -3.90 -4.37
N PHE A 6 14.29 -4.07 -5.46
CA PHE A 6 13.85 -4.84 -6.61
C PHE A 6 13.61 -6.32 -6.27
N LEU A 7 14.57 -6.98 -5.59
CA LEU A 7 14.43 -8.38 -5.18
C LEU A 7 13.28 -8.57 -4.18
N PHE A 8 13.06 -7.62 -3.29
CA PHE A 8 11.97 -7.63 -2.32
C PHE A 8 10.62 -7.53 -3.03
N ALA A 9 10.43 -6.54 -3.91
CA ALA A 9 9.21 -6.43 -4.70
C ALA A 9 8.96 -7.68 -5.57
N LEU A 10 10.01 -8.23 -6.18
CA LEU A 10 9.93 -9.45 -6.96
C LEU A 10 9.54 -10.66 -6.11
N ALA A 11 10.13 -10.80 -4.91
CA ALA A 11 9.79 -11.88 -3.99
C ALA A 11 8.33 -11.78 -3.53
N VAL A 12 7.86 -10.58 -3.16
CA VAL A 12 6.46 -10.34 -2.80
C VAL A 12 5.54 -10.72 -3.97
N LEU A 13 5.87 -10.31 -5.19
CA LEU A 13 5.08 -10.65 -6.38
C LEU A 13 5.00 -12.16 -6.61
N ILE A 14 6.14 -12.87 -6.52
CA ILE A 14 6.19 -14.32 -6.72
C ILE A 14 5.38 -15.05 -5.65
N ILE A 15 5.59 -14.71 -4.37
CA ILE A 15 4.90 -15.32 -3.24
C ILE A 15 3.39 -15.08 -3.35
N PHE A 16 2.99 -13.84 -3.62
CA PHE A 16 1.58 -13.49 -3.76
C PHE A 16 0.93 -14.21 -4.95
N THR A 17 1.59 -14.22 -6.10
CA THR A 17 1.10 -14.90 -7.31
C THR A 17 0.96 -16.41 -7.07
N ALA A 18 1.96 -17.05 -6.46
CA ALA A 18 1.91 -18.47 -6.14
C ALA A 18 0.78 -18.78 -5.15
N SER A 19 0.63 -17.96 -4.10
CA SER A 19 -0.45 -18.10 -3.11
C SER A 19 -1.83 -17.99 -3.77
N VAL A 20 -2.01 -16.99 -4.64
CA VAL A 20 -3.26 -16.78 -5.37
C VAL A 20 -3.58 -17.94 -6.31
N LEU A 21 -2.60 -18.36 -7.12
CA LEU A 21 -2.80 -19.46 -8.07
C LEU A 21 -3.05 -20.80 -7.38
N SER A 22 -2.52 -21.00 -6.16
CA SER A 22 -2.80 -22.22 -5.38
C SER A 22 -4.24 -22.33 -4.88
N GLY A 23 -4.95 -21.19 -4.75
CA GLY A 23 -6.29 -21.12 -4.18
C GLY A 23 -7.43 -20.93 -5.20
N ILE A 24 -7.11 -20.90 -6.49
CA ILE A 24 -8.06 -20.65 -7.59
C ILE A 24 -8.12 -21.88 -8.50
N GLU A 25 -9.32 -22.36 -8.79
CA GLU A 25 -9.54 -23.51 -9.67
C GLU A 25 -9.41 -23.17 -11.16
N ASN A 26 -9.75 -21.94 -11.57
CA ASN A 26 -9.72 -21.48 -12.95
C ASN A 26 -9.03 -20.12 -13.12
N ILE A 27 -8.04 -20.06 -14.01
CA ILE A 27 -7.35 -18.82 -14.35
C ILE A 27 -8.20 -18.04 -15.35
N ASN A 28 -8.93 -17.05 -14.84
CA ASN A 28 -9.74 -16.15 -15.66
C ASN A 28 -8.98 -14.85 -15.98
N PRO A 29 -9.35 -14.12 -17.05
CA PRO A 29 -8.72 -12.85 -17.40
C PRO A 29 -8.62 -11.83 -16.25
N PRO A 30 -9.65 -11.63 -15.39
CA PRO A 30 -9.56 -10.72 -14.24
C PRO A 30 -8.46 -11.07 -13.24
N VAL A 31 -8.16 -12.36 -13.07
CA VAL A 31 -7.09 -12.83 -12.17
C VAL A 31 -5.73 -12.43 -12.73
N ILE A 32 -5.51 -12.64 -14.03
CA ILE A 32 -4.24 -12.29 -14.69
C ILE A 32 -4.03 -10.78 -14.65
N VAL A 33 -5.03 -9.99 -15.03
CA VAL A 33 -4.95 -8.53 -14.99
C VAL A 33 -4.75 -8.02 -13.56
N GLY A 34 -5.47 -8.59 -12.59
CA GLY A 34 -5.29 -8.28 -11.18
C GLY A 34 -3.84 -8.52 -10.73
N LEU A 35 -3.26 -9.68 -11.00
CA LEU A 35 -1.88 -10.00 -10.64
C LEU A 35 -0.86 -9.06 -11.30
N LEU A 36 -1.09 -8.67 -12.56
CA LEU A 36 -0.25 -7.67 -13.24
C LEU A 36 -0.35 -6.30 -12.56
N LEU A 37 -1.57 -5.85 -12.24
CA LEU A 37 -1.79 -4.60 -11.50
C LEU A 37 -1.13 -4.63 -10.13
N PHE A 38 -1.25 -5.76 -9.40
CA PHE A 38 -0.56 -5.95 -8.13
C PHE A 38 0.95 -5.79 -8.30
N GLY A 39 1.55 -6.44 -9.29
CA GLY A 39 2.96 -6.28 -9.61
C GLY A 39 3.33 -4.82 -9.85
N VAL A 40 2.62 -4.13 -10.74
CA VAL A 40 2.88 -2.71 -11.05
C VAL A 40 2.79 -1.84 -9.80
N LEU A 41 1.74 -2.01 -8.99
CA LEU A 41 1.51 -1.21 -7.78
C LEU A 41 2.54 -1.52 -6.69
N MET A 42 2.96 -2.78 -6.54
CA MET A 42 3.98 -3.18 -5.57
C MET A 42 5.37 -2.67 -5.97
N PHE A 43 5.73 -2.77 -7.25
CA PHE A 43 7.00 -2.22 -7.75
C PHE A 43 7.02 -0.70 -7.64
N SER A 44 5.90 -0.03 -7.92
CA SER A 44 5.77 1.41 -7.73
C SER A 44 5.93 1.78 -6.26
N LEU A 45 5.20 1.11 -5.37
CA LEU A 45 5.25 1.34 -3.93
C LEU A 45 6.69 1.18 -3.42
N VAL A 46 7.27 -0.02 -3.57
CA VAL A 46 8.63 -0.34 -3.11
C VAL A 46 9.68 0.54 -3.80
N GLY A 47 9.44 0.95 -5.04
CA GLY A 47 10.28 1.89 -5.77
C GLY A 47 10.37 3.27 -5.10
N MET A 48 9.29 3.74 -4.48
CA MET A 48 9.28 5.00 -3.73
C MET A 48 10.13 4.95 -2.45
N ALA A 49 10.58 3.77 -2.00
CA ALA A 49 11.55 3.64 -0.93
C ALA A 49 13.00 3.99 -1.36
N ASP A 50 13.25 4.08 -2.68
CA ASP A 50 14.56 4.46 -3.23
C ASP A 50 14.61 5.98 -3.49
N THR A 51 15.54 6.65 -2.82
CA THR A 51 15.78 8.09 -2.96
C THR A 51 16.10 8.51 -4.39
N GLU A 52 16.76 7.67 -5.19
CA GLU A 52 17.06 8.00 -6.59
C GLU A 52 15.80 8.01 -7.44
N VAL A 53 14.89 7.06 -7.23
CA VAL A 53 13.60 6.99 -7.91
C VAL A 53 12.76 8.22 -7.55
N VAL A 54 12.68 8.55 -6.26
CA VAL A 54 11.95 9.73 -5.78
C VAL A 54 12.54 11.01 -6.37
N ASN A 55 13.86 11.17 -6.39
CA ASN A 55 14.53 12.33 -6.97
C ASN A 55 14.28 12.45 -8.48
N TYR A 56 14.31 11.33 -9.21
CA TYR A 56 13.94 11.30 -10.63
C TYR A 56 12.48 11.73 -10.83
N MET A 57 11.56 11.19 -10.04
CA MET A 57 10.13 11.54 -10.12
C MET A 57 9.90 13.02 -9.79
N ARG A 58 10.58 13.57 -8.78
CA ARG A 58 10.54 15.01 -8.46
C ARG A 58 11.06 15.88 -9.58
N GLN A 59 12.18 15.49 -10.20
CA GLN A 59 12.75 16.24 -11.32
C GLN A 59 11.86 16.18 -12.55
N ARG A 60 11.22 15.03 -12.83
CA ARG A 60 10.40 14.83 -14.01
C ARG A 60 8.99 15.41 -13.87
N PHE A 61 8.33 15.11 -12.75
CA PHE A 61 6.92 15.39 -12.51
C PHE A 61 6.68 16.54 -11.52
N GLY A 62 7.64 16.85 -10.65
CA GLY A 62 7.49 17.90 -9.64
C GLY A 62 7.66 19.33 -10.15
N LYS A 63 7.81 19.58 -11.46
CA LYS A 63 8.06 20.94 -11.99
C LYS A 63 6.80 21.80 -11.99
N ASN A 64 5.69 21.27 -12.52
CA ASN A 64 4.43 21.98 -12.70
C ASN A 64 3.27 21.10 -12.22
N LEU A 65 2.15 21.72 -11.81
CA LEU A 65 0.98 21.00 -11.31
C LEU A 65 0.49 19.93 -12.31
N LEU A 66 0.32 20.31 -13.58
CA LEU A 66 -0.13 19.38 -14.62
C LEU A 66 0.78 18.17 -14.74
N SER A 67 2.10 18.36 -14.64
CA SER A 67 3.06 17.25 -14.69
C SER A 67 2.99 16.40 -13.42
N ALA A 68 2.77 17.03 -12.26
CA ALA A 68 2.67 16.35 -10.98
C ALA A 68 1.44 15.44 -10.91
N LEU A 69 0.37 15.81 -11.62
CA LEU A 69 -0.87 15.02 -11.72
C LEU A 69 -0.76 13.83 -12.68
N VAL A 70 0.23 13.76 -13.58
CA VAL A 70 0.33 12.67 -14.58
C VAL A 70 0.38 11.27 -13.95
N PRO A 71 1.24 10.98 -12.94
CA PRO A 71 1.26 9.67 -12.30
C PRO A 71 -0.06 9.33 -11.59
N LEU A 72 -0.74 10.32 -11.01
CA LEU A 72 -2.05 10.14 -10.37
C LEU A 72 -3.14 9.86 -11.40
N SER A 73 -3.10 10.51 -12.56
CA SER A 73 -3.96 10.18 -13.69
C SER A 73 -3.72 8.75 -14.19
N GLY A 74 -2.47 8.28 -14.16
CA GLY A 74 -2.14 6.88 -14.43
C GLY A 74 -2.82 5.93 -13.46
N LEU A 75 -2.70 6.17 -12.15
CA LEU A 75 -3.39 5.38 -11.11
C LEU A 75 -4.91 5.43 -11.27
N TYR A 76 -5.46 6.59 -11.62
CA TYR A 76 -6.89 6.75 -11.87
C TYR A 76 -7.36 5.94 -13.08
N ILE A 77 -6.65 6.00 -14.21
CA ILE A 77 -6.97 5.21 -15.42
C ILE A 77 -6.90 3.72 -15.12
N LEU A 78 -5.87 3.26 -14.39
CA LEU A 78 -5.77 1.86 -13.96
C LEU A 78 -6.95 1.47 -13.05
N THR A 79 -7.37 2.37 -12.17
CA THR A 79 -8.51 2.15 -11.28
C THR A 79 -9.81 1.98 -12.06
N ILE A 80 -10.11 2.92 -12.96
CA ILE A 80 -11.31 2.88 -13.80
C ILE A 80 -11.28 1.67 -14.75
N GLY A 81 -10.14 1.37 -15.36
CA GLY A 81 -9.97 0.22 -16.24
C GLY A 81 -10.23 -1.11 -15.52
N TYR A 82 -9.73 -1.26 -14.29
CA TYR A 82 -9.97 -2.45 -13.48
C TYR A 82 -11.43 -2.57 -13.04
N LEU A 83 -12.06 -1.47 -12.59
CA LEU A 83 -13.48 -1.47 -12.22
C LEU A 83 -14.41 -1.76 -13.40
N ALA A 84 -14.07 -1.25 -14.60
CA ALA A 84 -14.80 -1.55 -15.82
C ALA A 84 -14.73 -3.06 -16.15
N MET A 85 -13.56 -3.68 -15.96
CA MET A 85 -13.37 -5.10 -16.17
C MET A 85 -14.14 -5.98 -15.18
N LEU A 86 -14.37 -5.49 -13.96
CA LEU A 86 -15.17 -6.17 -12.94
C LEU A 86 -16.68 -5.90 -13.09
N ASP A 87 -17.11 -5.18 -14.13
CA ASP A 87 -18.49 -4.72 -14.33
C ASP A 87 -19.06 -3.93 -13.14
N GLN A 88 -18.18 -3.28 -12.35
CA GLN A 88 -18.58 -2.52 -11.17
C GLN A 88 -18.86 -1.05 -11.48
N LEU A 89 -18.44 -0.55 -12.65
CA LEU A 89 -18.38 0.87 -12.98
C LEU A 89 -19.71 1.62 -12.77
N THR A 90 -19.75 2.47 -11.75
CA THR A 90 -20.87 3.40 -11.48
C THR A 90 -20.36 4.83 -11.35
N ILE A 91 -21.26 5.82 -11.45
CA ILE A 91 -20.91 7.25 -11.29
C ILE A 91 -20.17 7.49 -9.97
N ARG A 92 -20.62 6.84 -8.88
CA ARG A 92 -19.95 6.91 -7.57
C ARG A 92 -18.50 6.41 -7.64
N GLN A 93 -18.27 5.30 -8.32
CA GLN A 93 -16.95 4.68 -8.46
C GLN A 93 -16.03 5.41 -9.46
N ILE A 94 -16.56 6.36 -10.23
CA ILE A 94 -15.77 7.28 -11.04
C ILE A 94 -15.38 8.50 -10.20
N ILE A 95 -16.35 9.08 -9.48
CA ILE A 95 -16.14 10.31 -8.69
C ILE A 95 -15.25 10.06 -7.47
N ILE A 96 -15.44 8.94 -6.77
CA ILE A 96 -14.70 8.68 -5.52
C ILE A 96 -13.20 8.59 -5.76
N PRO A 97 -12.67 7.77 -6.69
CA PRO A 97 -11.24 7.73 -6.96
C PRO A 97 -10.67 9.06 -7.47
N LEU A 98 -11.49 9.85 -8.17
CA LEU A 98 -11.10 11.19 -8.63
C LEU A 98 -10.86 12.12 -7.43
N ILE A 99 -11.82 12.21 -6.50
CA ILE A 99 -11.65 13.04 -5.30
C ILE A 99 -10.48 12.48 -4.47
N TYR A 100 -10.46 11.18 -4.29
CA TYR A 100 -9.51 10.48 -3.44
C TYR A 100 -8.04 10.66 -3.86
N LEU A 101 -7.74 10.59 -5.16
CA LEU A 101 -6.38 10.74 -5.68
C LEU A 101 -5.98 12.20 -5.85
N PHE A 102 -6.88 13.05 -6.35
CA PHE A 102 -6.52 14.40 -6.77
C PHE A 102 -6.70 15.45 -5.67
N LEU A 103 -7.65 15.29 -4.74
CA LEU A 103 -7.85 16.27 -3.67
C LEU A 103 -6.62 16.37 -2.74
N PRO A 104 -6.05 15.26 -2.21
CA PRO A 104 -4.83 15.33 -1.40
C PRO A 104 -3.67 15.96 -2.17
N ALA A 105 -3.51 15.60 -3.45
CA ALA A 105 -2.46 16.13 -4.31
C ALA A 105 -2.56 17.65 -4.52
N LEU A 106 -3.77 18.18 -4.73
CA LEU A 106 -4.00 19.62 -4.89
C LEU A 106 -3.73 20.40 -3.60
N LEU A 107 -4.17 19.86 -2.46
CA LEU A 107 -3.91 20.45 -1.14
C LEU A 107 -2.41 20.55 -0.86
N LEU A 108 -1.68 19.48 -1.16
CA LEU A 108 -0.24 19.35 -0.96
C LEU A 108 0.59 20.18 -1.95
N TRP A 109 0.12 20.32 -3.20
CA TRP A 109 0.78 21.18 -4.19
C TRP A 109 0.77 22.65 -3.75
N TRP A 110 -0.34 23.12 -3.21
CA TRP A 110 -0.44 24.51 -2.72
C TRP A 110 0.54 24.77 -1.58
N ASP A 111 0.70 23.81 -0.67
CA ASP A 111 1.58 23.96 0.50
C ASP A 111 3.07 23.74 0.15
N ARG A 112 3.42 23.51 -1.12
CA ARG A 112 4.80 23.24 -1.54
C ARG A 112 5.79 24.38 -1.24
N GLN A 113 5.31 25.62 -1.17
CA GLN A 113 6.14 26.81 -0.98
C GLN A 113 6.51 27.06 0.50
N THR A 114 5.79 26.43 1.43
CA THR A 114 5.97 26.58 2.87
C THR A 114 7.02 25.58 3.39
N PRO A 115 7.78 25.95 4.46
CA PRO A 115 8.91 25.16 4.96
C PRO A 115 8.52 23.70 5.30
N GLN A 116 9.52 22.82 5.40
CA GLN A 116 9.41 21.35 5.53
C GLN A 116 8.77 20.84 6.85
N HIS A 117 7.82 21.57 7.42
CA HIS A 117 7.08 21.18 8.61
C HIS A 117 5.71 20.64 8.22
N ILE A 118 5.16 19.78 9.07
CA ILE A 118 3.81 19.26 8.88
C ILE A 118 2.82 20.38 9.19
N ASN A 119 2.02 20.75 8.19
CA ASN A 119 0.98 21.76 8.32
C ASN A 119 -0.41 21.09 8.40
N TRP A 120 -1.43 21.84 8.83
CA TRP A 120 -2.83 21.38 8.85
C TRP A 120 -3.32 20.85 7.49
N ARG A 121 -2.80 21.38 6.37
CA ARG A 121 -3.12 20.87 5.03
C ARG A 121 -2.60 19.47 4.79
N ASN A 122 -1.44 19.13 5.33
CA ASN A 122 -0.88 17.78 5.30
C ASN A 122 -1.77 16.84 6.11
N LEU A 123 -2.23 17.29 7.30
CA LEU A 123 -3.17 16.52 8.12
C LEU A 123 -4.50 16.29 7.38
N ILE A 124 -5.06 17.33 6.75
CA ILE A 124 -6.29 17.19 5.95
C ILE A 124 -6.08 16.22 4.79
N ALA A 125 -4.94 16.26 4.11
CA ALA A 125 -4.63 15.32 3.02
C ALA A 125 -4.60 13.86 3.52
N ILE A 126 -4.01 13.60 4.69
CA ILE A 126 -4.02 12.27 5.33
C ILE A 126 -5.45 11.88 5.74
N LEU A 127 -6.18 12.79 6.39
CA LEU A 127 -7.55 12.55 6.85
C LEU A 127 -8.50 12.26 5.69
N VAL A 128 -8.35 12.92 4.55
CA VAL A 128 -9.15 12.62 3.35
C VAL A 128 -8.92 11.18 2.90
N VAL A 129 -7.67 10.74 2.83
CA VAL A 129 -7.34 9.36 2.43
C VAL A 129 -7.85 8.36 3.46
N TRP A 130 -7.62 8.62 4.74
CA TRP A 130 -8.04 7.76 5.84
C TRP A 130 -9.56 7.65 5.94
N PHE A 131 -10.28 8.76 5.91
CA PHE A 131 -11.74 8.80 6.06
C PHE A 131 -12.46 8.04 4.95
N PHE A 132 -11.95 8.10 3.71
CA PHE A 132 -12.52 7.35 2.60
C PHE A 132 -12.34 5.84 2.75
N ILE A 133 -11.21 5.40 3.30
CA ILE A 133 -10.96 3.98 3.61
C ILE A 133 -11.86 3.55 4.77
N GLU A 134 -11.82 4.27 5.88
CA GLU A 134 -12.50 3.89 7.13
C GLU A 134 -14.03 3.86 6.98
N LEU A 135 -14.61 4.80 6.23
CA LEU A 135 -16.05 4.82 5.97
C LEU A 135 -16.50 3.84 4.87
N GLY A 136 -15.61 3.04 4.30
CA GLY A 136 -15.94 2.14 3.19
C GLY A 136 -16.52 2.88 1.98
N LEU A 137 -16.07 4.13 1.75
CA LEU A 137 -16.52 4.92 0.60
C LEU A 137 -15.84 4.45 -0.68
N VAL A 138 -14.59 3.96 -0.57
CA VAL A 138 -13.89 3.37 -1.71
C VAL A 138 -14.57 2.07 -2.17
N PRO A 139 -14.60 1.81 -3.48
CA PRO A 139 -15.21 0.59 -4.01
C PRO A 139 -14.54 -0.67 -3.45
N ALA A 140 -15.33 -1.69 -3.13
CA ALA A 140 -14.83 -2.97 -2.64
C ALA A 140 -14.32 -3.81 -3.82
N ALA A 141 -13.10 -3.51 -4.28
CA ALA A 141 -12.41 -4.27 -5.31
C ALA A 141 -11.16 -4.94 -4.73
N SER A 142 -11.02 -6.24 -5.00
CA SER A 142 -9.90 -7.05 -4.53
C SER A 142 -9.05 -7.55 -5.70
N ILE A 143 -7.76 -7.80 -5.44
CA ILE A 143 -6.85 -8.49 -6.35
C ILE A 143 -6.33 -9.77 -5.69
N PRO A 144 -6.60 -10.96 -6.26
CA PRO A 144 -7.60 -11.28 -7.29
C PRO A 144 -9.05 -11.02 -6.79
N PRO A 145 -10.05 -11.06 -7.69
CA PRO A 145 -11.45 -10.97 -7.30
C PRO A 145 -11.80 -11.99 -6.18
N ASP A 146 -12.60 -11.58 -5.21
CA ASP A 146 -13.20 -12.38 -4.12
C ASP A 146 -12.28 -12.92 -3.01
N LYS A 147 -10.98 -13.16 -3.25
CA LYS A 147 -10.02 -13.68 -2.23
C LYS A 147 -8.72 -12.89 -2.15
N GLY A 148 -8.78 -11.64 -2.57
CA GLY A 148 -7.62 -10.81 -2.78
C GLY A 148 -7.38 -9.73 -1.74
N VAL A 149 -6.28 -9.03 -1.96
CA VAL A 149 -5.91 -7.80 -1.27
C VAL A 149 -6.77 -6.66 -1.78
N SER A 150 -7.11 -5.70 -0.91
CA SER A 150 -7.80 -4.46 -1.31
C SER A 150 -7.01 -3.71 -2.38
N PHE A 151 -7.56 -3.64 -3.59
CA PHE A 151 -6.99 -2.89 -4.70
C PHE A 151 -6.92 -1.39 -4.38
N PHE A 152 -7.97 -0.88 -3.75
CA PHE A 152 -8.05 0.54 -3.37
C PHE A 152 -7.01 0.93 -2.34
N LEU A 153 -6.69 0.04 -1.40
CA LEU A 153 -5.62 0.28 -0.45
C LEU A 153 -4.27 0.42 -1.17
N LEU A 154 -3.96 -0.43 -2.15
CA LEU A 154 -2.72 -0.31 -2.93
C LEU A 154 -2.66 0.97 -3.75
N ILE A 155 -3.78 1.38 -4.36
CA ILE A 155 -3.90 2.67 -5.07
C ILE A 155 -3.71 3.84 -4.10
N ALA A 156 -4.31 3.76 -2.91
CA ALA A 156 -4.19 4.75 -1.85
C ALA A 156 -2.76 4.99 -1.43
N LEU A 157 -2.04 3.91 -1.08
CA LEU A 157 -0.66 3.97 -0.63
C LEU A 157 0.23 4.59 -1.69
N ASN A 158 0.11 4.12 -2.94
CA ASN A 158 0.85 4.68 -4.06
C ASN A 158 0.54 6.18 -4.26
N GLY A 159 -0.74 6.56 -4.22
CA GLY A 159 -1.17 7.93 -4.42
C GLY A 159 -0.71 8.89 -3.32
N ILE A 160 -0.88 8.51 -2.05
CA ILE A 160 -0.56 9.37 -0.91
C ILE A 160 0.94 9.50 -0.70
N ILE A 161 1.71 8.40 -0.80
CA ILE A 161 3.17 8.41 -0.69
C ILE A 161 3.76 9.24 -1.83
N TYR A 162 3.29 9.06 -3.07
CA TYR A 162 3.68 9.90 -4.19
C TYR A 162 3.37 11.38 -3.92
N SER A 163 2.18 11.70 -3.39
CA SER A 163 1.79 13.07 -3.13
C SER A 163 2.68 13.73 -2.07
N PHE A 164 3.01 13.03 -1.00
CA PHE A 164 3.92 13.57 0.03
C PHE A 164 5.37 13.67 -0.45
N LEU A 165 5.88 12.62 -1.09
CA LEU A 165 7.27 12.58 -1.52
C LEU A 165 7.52 13.48 -2.72
N VAL A 166 6.69 13.44 -3.76
CA VAL A 166 6.97 14.08 -5.06
C VAL A 166 6.29 15.43 -5.20
N ILE A 167 5.00 15.52 -4.84
CA ILE A 167 4.22 16.75 -4.99
C ILE A 167 4.60 17.75 -3.91
N ARG A 168 4.52 17.36 -2.63
CA ARG A 168 4.86 18.23 -1.49
C ARG A 168 6.37 18.39 -1.31
N GLY A 169 7.15 17.34 -1.58
CA GLY A 169 8.61 17.36 -1.44
C GLY A 169 9.10 17.24 0.00
N LEU A 170 8.35 16.55 0.87
CA LEU A 170 8.78 16.30 2.25
C LEU A 170 9.74 15.12 2.30
N ASP A 171 10.99 15.38 2.68
CA ASP A 171 12.04 14.35 2.82
C ASP A 171 11.93 13.54 4.12
N SER A 172 11.18 14.06 5.09
CA SER A 172 10.89 13.43 6.38
C SER A 172 9.74 12.43 6.31
N MET A 173 8.95 12.42 5.24
CA MET A 173 7.83 11.50 5.03
C MET A 173 8.25 10.34 4.12
N GLY A 174 7.53 9.22 4.19
CA GLY A 174 7.81 8.01 3.43
C GLY A 174 8.68 7.03 4.22
N TYR A 175 9.14 5.98 3.55
CA TYR A 175 9.85 4.87 4.18
C TYR A 175 11.11 4.49 3.41
N ARG A 176 12.04 3.83 4.10
CA ARG A 176 13.29 3.33 3.50
C ARG A 176 13.45 1.86 3.84
N LEU A 177 13.55 1.02 2.82
CA LEU A 177 13.80 -0.40 2.98
C LEU A 177 15.31 -0.66 3.08
N ARG A 178 15.84 -0.53 4.30
CA ARG A 178 17.26 -0.75 4.60
C ARG A 178 17.42 -1.67 5.80
N PRO A 179 17.06 -2.97 5.66
CA PRO A 179 17.17 -3.89 6.78
C PRO A 179 18.63 -4.00 7.21
N ASN A 180 18.88 -3.75 8.49
CA ASN A 180 20.18 -3.96 9.14
C ASN A 180 20.11 -5.21 10.03
N VAL A 181 21.26 -5.84 10.28
CA VAL A 181 21.38 -6.99 11.19
C VAL A 181 20.99 -6.60 12.62
N GLU A 182 21.29 -5.36 13.02
CA GLU A 182 20.88 -4.84 14.33
C GLU A 182 19.35 -4.67 14.44
N ASP A 183 18.68 -4.33 13.33
CA ASP A 183 17.21 -4.20 13.31
C ASP A 183 16.55 -5.54 13.63
N TRP A 184 17.14 -6.66 13.20
CA TRP A 184 16.63 -8.00 13.54
C TRP A 184 16.68 -8.28 15.03
N LYS A 185 17.73 -7.83 15.73
CA LYS A 185 17.84 -7.99 17.18
C LYS A 185 16.70 -7.26 17.89
N TYR A 186 16.46 -6.00 17.52
CA TYR A 186 15.41 -5.19 18.13
C TYR A 186 14.02 -5.69 17.72
N ALA A 187 13.81 -6.07 16.45
CA ALA A 187 12.55 -6.62 15.97
C ALA A 187 12.18 -7.90 16.72
N CYS A 188 13.11 -8.86 16.87
CA CYS A 188 12.86 -10.09 17.64
C CYS A 188 12.61 -9.80 19.12
N LEU A 189 13.35 -8.87 19.72
CA LEU A 189 13.16 -8.49 21.12
C LEU A 189 11.78 -7.85 21.34
N TYR A 190 11.43 -6.83 20.55
CA TYR A 190 10.16 -6.12 20.69
C TYR A 190 8.97 -7.00 20.33
N LEU A 191 9.07 -7.82 19.29
CA LEU A 191 8.05 -8.80 18.95
C LEU A 191 7.87 -9.82 20.08
N GLY A 192 8.98 -10.34 20.63
CA GLY A 192 8.94 -11.29 21.74
C GLY A 192 8.31 -10.69 23.00
N LEU A 193 8.68 -9.45 23.36
CA LEU A 193 8.09 -8.71 24.47
C LEU A 193 6.59 -8.45 24.23
N PHE A 194 6.22 -8.00 23.02
CA PHE A 194 4.83 -7.76 22.66
C PHE A 194 3.99 -9.03 22.76
N ILE A 195 4.48 -10.14 22.21
CA ILE A 195 3.77 -11.43 22.26
C ILE A 195 3.62 -11.92 23.70
N ALA A 196 4.71 -11.91 24.47
CA ALA A 196 4.73 -12.48 25.81
C ALA A 196 3.87 -11.69 26.81
N PHE A 197 3.91 -10.35 26.75
CA PHE A 197 3.25 -9.50 27.75
C PHE A 197 1.89 -8.97 27.32
N PHE A 198 1.62 -8.86 26.02
CA PHE A 198 0.38 -8.27 25.51
C PHE A 198 -0.43 -9.26 24.68
N ALA A 199 0.10 -9.76 23.56
CA ALA A 199 -0.69 -10.52 22.61
C ALA A 199 -1.24 -11.83 23.21
N VAL A 200 -0.40 -12.61 23.89
CA VAL A 200 -0.81 -13.88 24.51
C VAL A 200 -1.72 -13.65 25.72
N PRO A 201 -1.37 -12.82 26.71
CA PRO A 201 -2.24 -12.59 27.86
C PRO A 201 -3.61 -12.01 27.47
N ILE A 202 -3.63 -10.98 26.62
CA ILE A 202 -4.89 -10.37 26.17
C ILE A 202 -5.67 -11.37 25.32
N GLY A 203 -5.01 -12.07 24.40
CA GLY A 203 -5.65 -13.05 23.52
C GLY A 203 -6.32 -14.20 24.29
N PHE A 204 -5.72 -14.68 25.37
CA PHE A 204 -6.37 -15.67 26.24
C PHE A 204 -7.49 -15.04 27.08
N LEU A 205 -7.30 -13.85 27.64
CA LEU A 205 -8.31 -13.17 28.45
C LEU A 205 -9.58 -12.84 27.65
N THR A 206 -9.43 -12.44 26.38
CA THR A 206 -10.56 -12.14 25.49
C THR A 206 -11.11 -13.37 24.76
N SER A 207 -10.53 -14.55 25.00
CA SER A 207 -10.82 -15.79 24.25
C SER A 207 -10.61 -15.67 22.74
N PHE A 208 -9.80 -14.70 22.30
CA PHE A 208 -9.39 -14.53 20.91
C PHE A 208 -8.38 -15.61 20.47
N ILE A 209 -7.50 -16.04 21.38
CA ILE A 209 -6.57 -17.16 21.16
C ILE A 209 -7.14 -18.40 21.83
N GLY A 210 -7.49 -19.40 21.02
CA GLY A 210 -7.91 -20.72 21.45
C GLY A 210 -6.83 -21.77 21.18
N GLN A 211 -6.91 -22.90 21.89
CA GLN A 211 -6.12 -24.07 21.54
C GLN A 211 -6.73 -24.73 20.30
N THR A 212 -5.91 -24.98 19.27
CA THR A 212 -6.31 -25.75 18.08
C THR A 212 -5.46 -27.00 17.98
N THR A 213 -6.08 -28.10 17.55
CA THR A 213 -5.39 -29.34 17.16
C THR A 213 -5.00 -29.34 15.69
N ASP A 214 -5.53 -28.39 14.90
CA ASP A 214 -5.25 -28.28 13.48
C ASP A 214 -3.97 -27.45 13.27
N TRP A 215 -2.89 -28.17 12.96
CA TRP A 215 -1.60 -27.57 12.65
C TRP A 215 -1.63 -26.95 11.26
N GLN A 216 -1.54 -25.62 11.20
CA GLN A 216 -1.30 -24.91 9.95
C GLN A 216 0.16 -25.15 9.50
N PRO A 217 0.43 -25.28 8.20
CA PRO A 217 1.79 -25.46 7.71
C PRO A 217 2.71 -24.30 8.12
N LEU A 218 3.88 -24.62 8.69
CA LEU A 218 4.82 -23.60 9.19
C LEU A 218 5.30 -22.61 8.12
N TRP A 219 5.29 -23.00 6.84
CA TRP A 219 5.66 -22.12 5.73
C TRP A 219 4.66 -20.99 5.50
N GLN A 220 3.42 -21.08 6.02
CA GLN A 220 2.43 -20.02 5.93
C GLN A 220 2.76 -18.84 6.85
N PHE A 221 3.47 -19.10 7.95
CA PHE A 221 3.83 -18.06 8.93
C PHE A 221 4.58 -16.86 8.30
N PRO A 222 5.70 -17.05 7.56
CA PRO A 222 6.37 -15.92 6.91
C PRO A 222 5.51 -15.21 5.86
N ILE A 223 4.57 -15.90 5.21
CA ILE A 223 3.65 -15.30 4.23
C ILE A 223 2.62 -14.42 4.92
N ILE A 224 2.05 -14.89 6.04
CA ILE A 224 1.10 -14.12 6.85
C ILE A 224 1.79 -12.88 7.42
N LEU A 225 3.00 -13.02 7.98
CA LEU A 225 3.77 -11.87 8.46
C LEU A 225 4.06 -10.85 7.37
N LEU A 226 4.42 -11.32 6.17
CA LEU A 226 4.63 -10.44 5.02
C LEU A 226 3.33 -9.71 4.62
N GLY A 227 2.20 -10.42 4.63
CA GLY A 227 0.88 -9.84 4.37
C GLY A 227 0.49 -8.77 5.40
N ILE A 228 0.65 -9.07 6.69
CA ILE A 228 0.40 -8.11 7.79
C ILE A 228 1.30 -6.88 7.63
N PHE A 229 2.60 -7.09 7.37
CA PHE A 229 3.52 -5.98 7.15
C PHE A 229 3.08 -5.08 5.99
N LEU A 230 2.70 -5.65 4.85
CA LEU A 230 2.37 -4.88 3.65
C LEU A 230 0.99 -4.22 3.69
N PHE A 231 -0.01 -4.86 4.30
CA PHE A 231 -1.41 -4.42 4.22
C PHE A 231 -1.97 -3.87 5.54
N THR A 232 -1.22 -3.99 6.63
CA THR A 232 -1.59 -3.44 7.93
C THR A 232 -0.49 -2.51 8.43
N GLY A 233 0.73 -3.01 8.59
CA GLY A 233 1.84 -2.23 9.13
C GLY A 233 2.22 -1.03 8.27
N LEU A 234 2.52 -1.24 6.98
CA LEU A 234 2.96 -0.16 6.08
C LEU A 234 1.88 0.92 5.84
N PRO A 235 0.58 0.60 5.76
CA PRO A 235 -0.46 1.63 5.72
C PRO A 235 -0.67 2.42 7.01
N GLU A 236 -0.41 1.83 8.17
CA GLU A 236 -0.59 2.47 9.48
C GLU A 236 0.57 3.39 9.87
N GLU A 237 1.77 3.12 9.35
CA GLU A 237 3.00 3.91 9.53
C GLU A 237 3.16 5.07 8.52
#